data_AF-A0A8S4AKJ6-F1
#
_entry.id   AF-A0A8S4AKJ6-F1
#
_cell.length_a   1.000
_cell.length_b   1.000
_cell.length_c   1.000
_cell.angle_alpha   90.00
_cell.angle_beta   90.00
_cell.angle_gamma   90.00
#
_symmetry.space_group_name_H-M   'P 1'
#
loop_
_entity.id
_entity.type
_entity.pdbx_description
1 polymer ?
#
loop_
_entity_poly.entity_id
_entity_poly.type
_entity_poly.pdbx_seq_one_letter_code
_entity_poly.pdbx_strand_id
1 'polypeptide(L)'
;MFKNTFQSGFLSILYSIGSKPLQIWDKKVRNGHIKRVPDNDIHSNVLEIEGANVSTTYITCPADPKKTLGIKLPFLVMIIKNLKKYFTFEVQVLDDKNVRRRFRASNYQSTTRVKPFICTMPMRLDDGWNQIQFNLSDFTRRAYGTNYTETLRVQIHANCRIRRVYFSDRLYSEDELPAEFKLYLPVQNQKAKVRNGHIKKMTDNDINSTVLEVEGANVSTTYITCPADPQKTLGIRLPFLAMIIKNLKKYFTFEVQVLDDKNVRRRFRASNYQSTTRVKPFICTMPMRLDDGWNQIQFNLSDFTRRAYGTNYTETLRVQIHANCRVRRVYFSDRLYSEDELPAEFKLYLPVQNQKAAVRAQ
;
A
#
# COMPACT_ATOMS: atom_id res chain seq x y z
N MET A 1 1.33 5.21 34.59
CA MET A 1 -0.08 4.92 34.24
C MET A 1 -0.22 3.51 33.71
N PHE A 2 0.66 3.11 32.79
CA PHE A 2 0.68 1.79 32.14
C PHE A 2 1.75 0.83 32.72
N LYS A 3 2.43 1.20 33.81
CA LYS A 3 3.54 0.42 34.39
C LYS A 3 3.15 -1.01 34.79
N ASN A 4 1.88 -1.22 35.18
CA ASN A 4 1.34 -2.51 35.63
C ASN A 4 0.37 -3.15 34.62
N THR A 5 0.16 -2.54 33.46
CA THR A 5 -0.69 -3.12 32.41
C THR A 5 0.15 -4.02 31.53
N PHE A 6 -0.46 -5.07 30.96
CA PHE A 6 0.20 -5.94 29.99
C PHE A 6 0.60 -5.13 28.74
N GLN A 7 1.89 -5.08 28.44
CA GLN A 7 2.45 -4.34 27.29
C GLN A 7 3.09 -5.35 26.33
N SER A 8 2.28 -6.01 25.50
CA SER A 8 2.75 -6.94 24.47
C SER A 8 2.02 -6.70 23.16
N GLY A 9 2.75 -6.78 22.04
CA GLY A 9 2.26 -6.48 20.70
C GLY A 9 1.98 -4.99 20.49
N PHE A 10 0.77 -4.53 20.83
CA PHE A 10 0.32 -3.16 20.55
C PHE A 10 -0.30 -2.49 21.78
N LEU A 11 0.04 -1.22 21.99
CA LEU A 11 -0.57 -0.40 23.03
C LEU A 11 -1.04 0.94 22.46
N SER A 12 -2.35 1.09 22.28
CA SER A 12 -2.94 2.34 21.78
C SER A 12 -3.11 3.37 22.89
N ILE A 13 -2.64 4.60 22.67
CA ILE A 13 -2.81 5.73 23.60
C ILE A 13 -3.81 6.78 23.10
N LEU A 14 -4.11 6.78 21.79
CA LEU A 14 -5.13 7.64 21.21
C LEU A 14 -5.81 6.94 20.03
N TYR A 15 -7.14 6.94 20.03
CA TYR A 15 -7.93 6.46 18.90
C TYR A 15 -9.15 7.38 18.67
N SER A 16 -9.24 7.99 17.49
CA SER A 16 -10.22 9.04 17.20
C SER A 16 -11.69 8.60 17.20
N ILE A 17 -11.96 7.31 16.98
CA ILE A 17 -13.32 6.74 16.87
C ILE A 17 -13.95 6.45 18.23
N GLY A 18 -13.15 6.31 19.30
CA GLY A 18 -13.68 5.99 20.64
C GLY A 18 -14.58 7.09 21.22
N SER A 19 -15.45 6.75 22.17
CA SER A 19 -16.38 7.69 22.82
C SER A 19 -15.66 8.89 23.44
N LYS A 20 -14.53 8.67 24.14
CA LYS A 20 -13.67 9.70 24.76
C LYS A 20 -12.18 9.51 24.42
N PRO A 21 -11.70 9.96 23.24
CA PRO A 21 -10.33 9.72 22.75
C PRO A 21 -9.27 10.48 23.55
N LEU A 22 -9.65 11.58 24.19
CA LEU A 22 -8.76 12.43 25.00
C LEU A 22 -8.87 12.15 26.51
N GLN A 23 -9.40 11.00 26.92
CA GLN A 23 -9.60 10.69 28.35
C GLN A 23 -8.30 10.79 29.17
N ILE A 24 -7.18 10.39 28.59
CA ILE A 24 -5.86 10.37 29.24
C ILE A 24 -4.98 11.56 28.83
N TRP A 25 -5.53 12.50 28.05
CA TRP A 25 -4.80 13.61 27.43
C TRP A 25 -5.25 14.94 28.03
N ASP A 26 -4.29 15.79 28.39
CA ASP A 26 -4.55 17.20 28.67
C ASP A 26 -4.57 17.99 27.36
N LYS A 27 -5.45 18.99 27.30
CA LYS A 27 -5.65 19.84 26.12
C LYS A 27 -5.31 21.28 26.46
N LYS A 28 -4.39 21.86 25.70
CA LYS A 28 -4.09 23.29 25.77
C LYS A 28 -4.35 23.90 24.41
N VAL A 29 -5.22 24.91 24.38
CA VAL A 29 -5.65 25.56 23.16
C VAL A 29 -5.60 27.06 23.39
N ARG A 30 -4.82 27.75 22.55
CA ARG A 30 -4.77 29.21 22.51
C ARG A 30 -4.71 29.64 21.06
N ASN A 31 -5.72 30.38 20.61
CA ASN A 31 -5.90 30.80 19.21
C ASN A 31 -5.91 29.60 18.24
N GLY A 32 -6.77 28.63 18.53
CA GLY A 32 -6.93 27.40 17.75
C GLY A 32 -8.16 26.61 18.19
N HIS A 33 -8.31 25.40 17.66
CA HIS A 33 -9.36 24.47 18.06
C HIS A 33 -8.88 23.02 18.05
N ILE A 34 -9.52 22.22 18.89
CA ILE A 34 -9.42 20.76 18.86
C ILE A 34 -10.82 20.23 18.63
N LYS A 35 -11.06 19.64 17.47
CA LYS A 35 -12.39 19.13 17.07
C LYS A 35 -12.26 17.75 16.45
N ARG A 36 -13.33 16.99 16.49
CA ARG A 36 -13.44 15.77 15.67
C ARG A 36 -14.13 16.13 14.38
N VAL A 37 -13.50 15.78 13.26
CA VAL A 37 -13.97 16.12 11.92
C VAL A 37 -14.00 14.83 11.10
N PRO A 38 -15.02 14.59 10.27
CA PRO A 38 -14.99 13.51 9.29
C PRO A 38 -13.96 13.86 8.20
N ASP A 39 -13.00 12.96 7.96
CA ASP A 39 -12.03 13.15 6.89
C ASP A 39 -12.47 12.41 5.62
N ASN A 40 -12.53 13.13 4.50
CA ASN A 40 -12.98 12.61 3.20
C ASN A 40 -12.05 11.53 2.63
N ASP A 41 -10.77 11.49 3.01
CA ASP A 41 -9.85 10.51 2.44
C ASP A 41 -10.04 9.16 3.12
N ILE A 42 -10.30 9.12 4.43
CA ILE A 42 -10.50 7.87 5.19
C ILE A 42 -11.96 7.52 5.48
N HIS A 43 -12.90 8.41 5.14
CA HIS A 43 -14.33 8.31 5.46
C HIS A 43 -14.57 7.98 6.94
N SER A 44 -13.76 8.56 7.83
CA SER A 44 -13.78 8.28 9.26
C SER A 44 -13.50 9.54 10.07
N ASN A 45 -13.94 9.54 11.33
CA ASN A 45 -13.74 10.66 12.24
C ASN A 45 -12.29 10.71 12.71
N VAL A 46 -11.68 11.88 12.59
CA VAL A 46 -10.29 12.15 13.00
C VAL A 46 -10.25 13.29 13.97
N LEU A 47 -9.23 13.30 14.83
CA LEU A 47 -9.01 14.41 15.74
C LEU A 47 -8.17 15.48 15.02
N GLU A 48 -8.78 16.61 14.72
CA GLU A 48 -8.10 17.78 14.16
C GLU A 48 -7.64 18.70 15.28
N ILE A 49 -6.36 19.05 15.25
CA ILE A 49 -5.75 20.06 16.13
C ILE A 49 -5.21 21.13 15.22
N GLU A 50 -5.79 22.33 15.28
CA GLU A 50 -5.37 23.47 14.46
C GLU A 50 -5.12 24.67 15.36
N GLY A 51 -4.11 25.48 15.02
CA GLY A 51 -3.80 26.69 15.75
C GLY A 51 -2.82 27.56 14.98
N ALA A 52 -2.98 28.88 15.10
CA ALA A 52 -2.11 29.83 14.42
C ALA A 52 -0.64 29.69 14.86
N ASN A 53 -0.41 29.37 16.14
CA ASN A 53 0.92 29.10 16.68
C ASN A 53 1.04 27.64 17.14
N VAL A 54 2.01 26.93 16.58
CA VAL A 54 2.28 25.51 16.85
C VAL A 54 2.64 25.29 18.32
N SER A 55 3.32 26.24 18.95
CA SER A 55 3.77 26.09 20.34
C SER A 55 2.67 26.25 21.39
N THR A 56 1.56 26.94 21.06
CA THR A 56 0.53 27.32 22.03
C THR A 56 -0.64 26.36 22.09
N THR A 57 -0.85 25.56 21.03
CA THR A 57 -1.93 24.58 20.95
C THR A 57 -1.35 23.18 20.81
N TYR A 58 -1.59 22.33 21.80
CA TYR A 58 -1.09 20.96 21.85
C TYR A 58 -1.91 20.08 22.79
N ILE A 59 -1.81 18.77 22.59
CA ILE A 59 -2.30 17.75 23.51
C ILE A 59 -1.13 17.06 24.18
N THR A 60 -1.26 16.72 25.45
CA THR A 60 -0.21 16.05 26.23
C THR A 60 -0.74 14.82 26.93
N CYS A 61 -0.02 13.70 26.81
CA CYS A 61 -0.30 12.48 27.55
C CYS A 61 0.89 12.13 28.45
N PRO A 62 0.70 11.93 29.77
CA PRO A 62 -0.57 11.90 30.50
C PRO A 62 -1.09 13.30 30.85
N ALA A 63 -2.40 13.39 31.15
CA ALA A 63 -3.06 14.65 31.48
C ALA A 63 -2.46 15.36 32.70
N ASP A 64 -2.06 14.59 33.72
CA ASP A 64 -1.41 15.12 34.91
C ASP A 64 0.10 15.33 34.67
N PRO A 65 0.65 16.54 34.91
CA PRO A 65 2.09 16.82 34.85
C PRO A 65 2.95 15.93 35.75
N LYS A 66 2.43 15.48 36.91
CA LYS A 66 3.16 14.65 37.88
C LYS A 66 3.19 13.17 37.51
N LYS A 67 2.24 12.72 36.68
CA LYS A 67 2.17 11.31 36.26
C LYS A 67 3.05 11.05 35.04
N THR A 68 3.45 9.79 34.90
CA THR A 68 4.19 9.28 33.74
C THR A 68 3.40 8.14 33.08
N LEU A 69 3.60 7.96 31.77
CA LEU A 69 3.02 6.86 31.01
C LEU A 69 3.60 5.51 31.48
N GLY A 70 4.93 5.36 31.41
CA GLY A 70 5.65 4.15 31.82
C GLY A 70 5.53 3.02 30.79
N ILE A 71 5.66 3.36 29.50
CA ILE A 71 5.53 2.43 28.38
C ILE A 71 6.93 1.97 27.96
N LYS A 72 7.18 0.66 27.96
CA LYS A 72 8.48 0.04 27.65
C LYS A 72 8.64 -0.38 26.19
N LEU A 73 7.58 -0.24 25.39
CA LEU A 73 7.60 -0.57 23.98
C LEU A 73 8.51 0.41 23.20
N PRO A 74 9.40 -0.07 22.32
CA PRO A 74 10.44 0.73 21.66
C PRO A 74 9.94 1.54 20.46
N PHE A 75 8.90 1.10 19.75
CA PHE A 75 8.39 1.80 18.57
C PHE A 75 7.16 2.61 18.92
N LEU A 76 7.19 3.90 18.61
CA LEU A 76 6.02 4.78 18.63
C LEU A 76 5.52 4.96 17.19
N VAL A 77 4.27 4.61 16.94
CA VAL A 77 3.64 4.75 15.63
C VAL A 77 2.49 5.75 15.71
N MET A 78 2.51 6.72 14.79
CA MET A 78 1.51 7.77 14.68
C MET A 78 0.94 7.82 13.27
N ILE A 79 -0.38 7.79 13.18
CA ILE A 79 -1.11 7.94 11.92
C ILE A 79 -1.63 9.38 11.88
N ILE A 80 -0.98 10.21 11.06
CA ILE A 80 -1.29 11.63 10.94
C ILE A 80 -1.48 12.06 9.49
N LYS A 81 -2.36 13.02 9.24
CA LYS A 81 -2.49 13.68 7.94
C LYS A 81 -1.67 14.97 7.93
N ASN A 82 -0.86 15.14 6.89
CA ASN A 82 -0.12 16.36 6.64
C ASN A 82 -1.06 17.43 6.07
N LEU A 83 -1.20 18.54 6.79
CA LEU A 83 -2.01 19.69 6.38
C LEU A 83 -1.19 20.76 5.63
N LYS A 84 0.05 20.45 5.23
CA LYS A 84 1.00 21.40 4.60
C LYS A 84 1.27 22.64 5.46
N LYS A 85 1.15 22.50 6.78
CA LYS A 85 1.38 23.53 7.79
C LYS A 85 2.46 23.08 8.77
N TYR A 86 3.00 24.00 9.55
CA TYR A 86 4.03 23.66 10.54
C TYR A 86 3.48 22.75 11.64
N PHE A 87 4.16 21.63 11.83
CA PHE A 87 3.79 20.56 12.75
C PHE A 87 5.04 20.07 13.51
N THR A 88 4.85 19.73 14.79
CA THR A 88 5.89 19.16 15.63
C THR A 88 5.28 18.23 16.68
N PHE A 89 6.03 17.23 17.10
CA PHE A 89 5.69 16.44 18.27
C PHE A 89 6.92 16.24 19.16
N GLU A 90 6.66 15.95 20.42
CA GLU A 90 7.66 15.72 21.45
C GLU A 90 7.39 14.42 22.19
N VAL A 91 8.46 13.66 22.41
CA VAL A 91 8.43 12.45 23.23
C VAL A 91 9.51 12.56 24.30
N GLN A 92 9.10 12.38 25.55
CA GLN A 92 10.02 12.31 26.68
C GLN A 92 10.27 10.86 27.04
N VAL A 93 11.54 10.47 27.07
CA VAL A 93 11.98 9.11 27.40
C VAL A 93 12.89 9.12 28.61
N LEU A 94 12.97 7.96 29.26
CA LEU A 94 13.91 7.65 30.31
C LEU A 94 15.02 6.73 29.75
N ASP A 95 16.27 7.10 29.99
CA ASP A 95 17.42 6.27 29.67
C ASP A 95 17.86 5.38 30.86
N ASP A 96 18.76 4.43 30.60
CA ASP A 96 19.35 3.53 31.60
C ASP A 96 20.17 4.24 32.70
N LYS A 97 20.61 5.48 32.44
CA LYS A 97 21.25 6.37 33.42
C LYS A 97 20.23 7.18 34.23
N ASN A 98 18.94 6.86 34.10
CA ASN A 98 17.84 7.52 34.78
C ASN A 98 17.72 9.03 34.45
N VAL A 99 18.24 9.45 33.30
CA VAL A 99 18.15 10.81 32.78
C VAL A 99 16.97 10.91 31.83
N ARG A 100 16.20 11.99 31.98
CA ARG A 100 15.05 12.27 31.12
C ARG A 100 15.52 13.00 29.87
N ARG A 101 15.36 12.38 28.71
CA ARG A 101 15.69 12.97 27.40
C ARG A 101 14.42 13.31 26.64
N ARG A 102 14.47 14.35 25.82
CA ARG A 102 13.35 14.74 24.97
C ARG A 102 13.73 14.64 23.50
N PHE A 103 12.90 13.97 22.72
CA PHE A 103 12.99 13.96 21.27
C PHE A 103 11.89 14.86 20.71
N ARG A 104 12.29 15.89 19.97
CA ARG A 104 11.38 16.76 19.23
C ARG A 104 11.62 16.55 17.75
N ALA A 105 10.59 16.11 17.05
CA ALA A 105 10.62 16.05 15.59
C ALA A 105 9.72 17.16 15.05
N SER A 106 10.21 17.92 14.07
CA SER A 106 9.48 19.04 13.47
C SER A 106 9.69 19.13 11.96
N ASN A 107 8.68 19.61 11.24
CA ASN A 107 8.72 19.69 9.77
C ASN A 107 9.32 21.00 9.22
N TYR A 108 9.57 21.98 10.09
CA TYR A 108 10.21 23.26 9.75
C TYR A 108 11.70 23.30 10.08
N GLN A 109 12.22 22.25 10.71
CA GLN A 109 13.63 22.14 11.01
C GLN A 109 14.34 21.38 9.89
N SER A 110 15.55 21.81 9.53
CA SER A 110 16.35 21.18 8.46
C SER A 110 17.50 20.32 8.99
N THR A 111 18.01 20.62 10.19
CA THR A 111 19.21 19.98 10.75
C THR A 111 18.91 19.29 12.07
N THR A 112 19.43 18.08 12.26
CA THR A 112 19.42 17.41 13.57
C THR A 112 20.39 18.11 14.53
N ARG A 113 19.94 18.42 15.74
CA ARG A 113 20.78 18.97 16.81
C ARG A 113 20.58 18.17 18.08
N VAL A 114 21.68 17.67 18.63
CA VAL A 114 21.69 16.90 19.88
C VAL A 114 22.24 17.80 20.98
N LYS A 115 21.40 18.13 21.96
CA LYS A 115 21.78 18.77 23.22
C LYS A 115 21.61 17.76 24.35
N PRO A 116 22.22 17.97 25.53
CA PRO A 116 22.13 17.00 26.62
C PRO A 116 20.69 16.54 26.91
N PHE A 117 19.73 17.43 27.09
CA PHE A 117 18.37 17.03 27.46
C PHE A 117 17.38 16.97 26.28
N ILE A 118 17.77 17.44 25.10
CA ILE A 118 16.87 17.54 23.95
C ILE A 118 17.59 17.24 22.64
N CYS A 119 17.02 16.31 21.89
CA CYS A 119 17.40 16.05 20.51
C CYS A 119 16.28 16.57 19.61
N THR A 120 16.62 17.54 18.78
CA THR A 120 15.70 18.12 17.80
C THR A 120 16.05 17.57 16.42
N MET A 121 15.08 17.01 15.70
CA MET A 121 15.31 16.38 14.40
C MET A 121 14.32 16.88 13.35
N PRO A 122 14.75 16.97 12.08
CA PRO A 122 13.87 17.27 10.97
C PRO A 122 12.94 16.08 10.69
N MET A 123 11.71 16.34 10.30
CA MET A 123 10.83 15.34 9.67
C MET A 123 10.40 15.83 8.30
N ARG A 124 10.24 14.90 7.37
CA ARG A 124 9.53 15.14 6.11
C ARG A 124 8.26 14.30 6.14
N LEU A 125 7.15 14.93 5.76
CA LEU A 125 5.85 14.29 5.66
C LEU A 125 5.41 14.38 4.21
N ASP A 126 4.91 13.28 3.68
CA ASP A 126 4.34 13.24 2.35
C ASP A 126 2.95 13.90 2.34
N ASP A 127 2.43 14.15 1.14
CA ASP A 127 1.09 14.69 0.97
C ASP A 127 0.03 13.64 1.37
N GLY A 128 -0.93 14.06 2.20
CA GLY A 128 -2.01 13.19 2.67
C GLY A 128 -1.71 12.47 3.97
N TRP A 129 -2.16 11.22 4.08
CA TRP A 129 -2.03 10.40 5.29
C TRP A 129 -0.66 9.72 5.38
N ASN A 130 0.00 9.89 6.51
CA ASN A 130 1.34 9.39 6.80
C ASN A 130 1.29 8.48 8.03
N GLN A 131 2.02 7.36 7.97
CA GLN A 131 2.31 6.52 9.12
C GLN A 131 3.75 6.77 9.57
N ILE A 132 3.92 7.56 10.62
CA ILE A 132 5.24 7.84 11.21
C ILE A 132 5.58 6.71 12.16
N GLN A 133 6.68 6.03 11.89
CA GLN A 133 7.25 5.02 12.77
C GLN A 133 8.51 5.59 13.43
N PHE A 134 8.52 5.64 14.75
CA PHE A 134 9.55 6.32 15.51
C PHE A 134 10.23 5.32 16.46
N ASN A 135 11.46 4.93 16.13
CA ASN A 135 12.23 3.97 16.90
C ASN A 135 12.95 4.65 18.07
N LEU A 136 12.30 4.67 19.24
CA LEU A 136 12.82 5.37 20.42
C LEU A 136 14.11 4.74 20.94
N SER A 137 14.23 3.41 20.90
CA SER A 137 15.41 2.70 21.42
C SER A 137 16.67 2.98 20.59
N ASP A 138 16.51 3.04 19.29
CA ASP A 138 17.63 3.31 18.41
C ASP A 138 18.00 4.80 18.39
N PHE A 139 17.02 5.70 18.53
CA PHE A 139 17.30 7.14 18.69
C PHE A 139 18.02 7.47 20.00
N THR A 140 17.68 6.83 21.13
CA THR A 140 18.44 7.02 22.39
C THR A 140 19.87 6.56 22.26
N ARG A 141 20.07 5.38 21.64
CA ARG A 141 21.40 4.82 21.43
C ARG A 141 22.25 5.69 20.52
N ARG A 142 21.68 6.16 19.39
CA ARG A 142 22.40 7.01 18.42
C ARG A 142 22.69 8.42 18.94
N ALA A 143 21.78 9.03 19.70
CA ALA A 143 21.94 10.41 20.17
C ALA A 143 22.80 10.52 21.44
N TYR A 144 22.69 9.56 22.36
CA TYR A 144 23.30 9.67 23.70
C TYR A 144 24.17 8.49 24.10
N GLY A 145 24.23 7.43 23.30
CA GLY A 145 24.96 6.20 23.65
C GLY A 145 24.34 5.43 24.83
N THR A 146 23.06 5.69 25.14
CA THR A 146 22.33 5.06 26.25
C THR A 146 21.16 4.23 25.76
N ASN A 147 20.71 3.28 26.59
CA ASN A 147 19.59 2.41 26.26
C ASN A 147 18.25 3.04 26.67
N TYR A 148 17.22 2.81 25.85
CA TYR A 148 15.86 3.21 26.15
C TYR A 148 15.26 2.29 27.22
N THR A 149 14.68 2.89 28.26
CA THR A 149 13.98 2.16 29.32
C THR A 149 12.46 2.28 29.17
N GLU A 150 11.94 3.51 29.16
CA GLU A 150 10.50 3.75 29.01
C GLU A 150 10.17 5.14 28.47
N THR A 151 8.99 5.28 27.90
CA THR A 151 8.39 6.57 27.53
C THR A 151 7.60 7.14 28.69
N LEU A 152 7.90 8.39 29.03
CA LEU A 152 7.30 9.12 30.14
C LEU A 152 6.11 9.98 29.70
N ARG A 153 6.26 10.68 28.57
CA ARG A 153 5.28 11.67 28.09
C ARG A 153 5.32 11.79 26.57
N VAL A 154 4.15 11.97 25.97
CA VAL A 154 3.99 12.29 24.54
C VAL A 154 3.21 13.59 24.43
N GLN A 155 3.69 14.51 23.62
CA GLN A 155 3.04 15.79 23.35
C GLN A 155 2.96 16.01 21.84
N ILE A 156 1.78 16.33 21.33
CA ILE A 156 1.53 16.53 19.91
C ILE A 156 0.99 17.94 19.70
N HIS A 157 1.63 18.72 18.83
CA HIS A 157 1.28 20.10 18.59
C HIS A 157 0.26 20.27 17.45
N ALA A 158 -0.18 21.52 17.26
CA ALA A 158 -1.16 21.90 16.27
C ALA A 158 -0.73 21.65 14.82
N ASN A 159 -1.73 21.80 13.94
CA ASN A 159 -1.72 21.63 12.50
C ASN A 159 -1.54 20.20 12.02
N CYS A 160 -2.24 19.27 12.67
CA CYS A 160 -2.32 17.89 12.23
C CYS A 160 -3.75 17.34 12.40
N ARG A 161 -4.07 16.31 11.60
CA ARG A 161 -5.20 15.42 11.89
C ARG A 161 -4.65 14.08 12.32
N ILE A 162 -5.10 13.60 13.47
CA ILE A 162 -4.62 12.38 14.10
C ILE A 162 -5.74 11.35 14.07
N ARG A 163 -5.43 10.16 13.54
CA ARG A 163 -6.35 9.01 13.58
C ARG A 163 -6.03 8.09 14.75
N ARG A 164 -4.75 7.74 14.91
CA ARG A 164 -4.30 6.78 15.92
C ARG A 164 -2.86 7.05 16.34
N VAL A 165 -2.60 6.86 17.63
CA VAL A 165 -1.24 6.84 18.20
C VAL A 165 -1.12 5.60 19.07
N TYR A 166 -0.15 4.77 18.76
CA TYR A 166 0.08 3.52 19.47
C TYR A 166 1.57 3.19 19.55
N PHE A 167 1.92 2.33 20.49
CA PHE A 167 3.24 1.75 20.61
C PHE A 167 3.23 0.31 20.14
N SER A 168 4.38 -0.15 19.62
CA SER A 168 4.60 -1.55 19.27
C SER A 168 5.96 -2.05 19.76
N ASP A 169 6.05 -3.36 19.96
CA ASP A 169 7.29 -4.07 20.32
C ASP A 169 8.26 -4.18 19.13
N ARG A 170 7.73 -4.36 17.92
CA ARG A 170 8.46 -4.45 16.66
C ARG A 170 7.78 -3.65 15.54
N LEU A 171 8.48 -3.52 14.42
CA LEU A 171 7.89 -3.03 13.17
C LEU A 171 7.12 -4.18 12.52
N TYR A 172 5.81 -4.09 12.53
CA TYR A 172 4.93 -5.03 11.83
C TYR A 172 4.78 -4.62 10.36
N SER A 173 4.79 -5.60 9.47
CA SER A 173 4.41 -5.37 8.07
C SER A 173 2.91 -5.09 7.96
N GLU A 174 2.47 -4.50 6.85
CA GLU A 174 1.05 -4.27 6.63
C GLU A 174 0.22 -5.55 6.71
N ASP A 175 0.76 -6.71 6.35
CA ASP A 175 0.05 -7.99 6.37
C ASP A 175 -0.21 -8.50 7.80
N GLU A 176 0.75 -8.31 8.71
CA GLU A 176 0.67 -8.74 10.11
C GLU A 176 -0.18 -7.81 10.99
N LEU A 177 -0.40 -6.56 10.56
CA LEU A 177 -1.20 -5.61 11.32
C LEU A 177 -2.68 -6.06 11.35
N PRO A 178 -3.35 -6.06 12.51
CA PRO A 178 -4.79 -6.28 12.54
C PRO A 178 -5.50 -5.18 11.74
N ALA A 179 -6.66 -5.50 11.14
CA ALA A 179 -7.42 -4.57 10.30
C ALA A 179 -7.65 -3.20 10.97
N GLU A 180 -7.84 -3.18 12.29
CA GLU A 180 -8.03 -1.94 13.03
C GLU A 180 -6.81 -1.00 13.02
N PHE A 181 -5.59 -1.55 12.92
CA PHE A 181 -4.33 -0.80 12.90
C PHE A 181 -3.86 -0.46 11.48
N LYS A 182 -4.46 -1.07 10.45
CA LYS A 182 -4.16 -0.73 9.05
C LYS A 182 -4.78 0.61 8.70
N LEU A 183 -4.01 1.44 8.00
CA LEU A 183 -4.53 2.64 7.36
C LEU A 183 -5.27 2.21 6.09
N TYR A 184 -6.55 1.86 6.21
CA TYR A 184 -7.42 1.86 5.05
C TYR A 184 -7.67 3.31 4.68
N LEU A 185 -6.90 3.81 3.72
CA LEU A 185 -7.46 4.74 2.78
C LEU A 185 -8.51 3.92 2.03
N PRO A 186 -9.83 4.17 2.18
CA PRO A 186 -10.76 3.75 1.15
C PRO A 186 -10.11 4.20 -0.14
N VAL A 187 -10.13 3.31 -1.11
CA VAL A 187 -9.68 3.62 -2.44
C VAL A 187 -10.58 4.77 -2.91
N GLN A 188 -10.25 6.02 -2.55
CA GLN A 188 -10.32 7.12 -3.48
C GLN A 188 -9.66 6.48 -4.66
N ASN A 189 -10.49 6.16 -5.66
CA ASN A 189 -10.06 5.70 -6.94
C ASN A 189 -8.76 6.44 -7.22
N GLN A 190 -7.63 5.79 -6.92
CA GLN A 190 -6.41 6.03 -7.63
C GLN A 190 -6.92 5.62 -8.98
N LYS A 191 -7.36 6.64 -9.72
CA LYS A 191 -7.56 6.54 -11.13
C LYS A 191 -6.19 6.05 -11.57
N ALA A 192 -6.01 4.72 -11.63
CA ALA A 192 -5.49 4.06 -12.81
C ALA A 192 -5.85 5.04 -13.92
N LYS A 193 -4.85 5.65 -14.57
CA LYS A 193 -5.05 6.85 -15.41
C LYS A 193 -6.15 6.61 -16.45
N VAL A 194 -7.40 6.72 -16.06
CA VAL A 194 -8.54 6.35 -16.86
C VAL A 194 -9.01 7.68 -17.40
N ARG A 195 -8.23 8.21 -18.34
CA ARG A 195 -8.76 9.19 -19.27
C ARG A 195 -9.78 8.40 -20.12
N ASN A 196 -11.06 8.64 -19.87
CA ASN A 196 -12.21 8.06 -20.58
C ASN A 196 -12.41 6.53 -20.41
N GLY A 197 -12.82 6.07 -19.23
CA GLY A 197 -13.13 4.65 -18.96
C GLY A 197 -13.59 4.39 -17.53
N HIS A 198 -13.77 3.13 -17.16
CA HIS A 198 -14.09 2.72 -15.79
C HIS A 198 -13.55 1.32 -15.47
N ILE A 199 -13.29 1.08 -14.18
CA ILE A 199 -12.95 -0.24 -13.64
C ILE A 199 -14.05 -0.62 -12.66
N LYS A 200 -14.71 -1.75 -12.87
CA LYS A 200 -15.81 -2.22 -12.02
C LYS A 200 -15.66 -3.70 -11.72
N LYS A 201 -15.98 -4.08 -10.48
CA LYS A 201 -16.19 -5.49 -10.13
C LYS A 201 -17.66 -5.81 -10.40
N MET A 202 -17.92 -6.80 -11.25
CA MET A 202 -19.27 -7.20 -11.65
C MET A 202 -19.41 -8.72 -11.62
N THR A 203 -20.62 -9.24 -11.49
CA THR A 203 -20.92 -10.66 -11.67
C THR A 203 -21.17 -10.93 -13.15
N ASP A 204 -20.40 -11.83 -13.76
CA ASP A 204 -20.60 -12.22 -15.16
C ASP A 204 -21.58 -13.41 -15.23
N ASN A 205 -22.63 -13.27 -16.05
CA ASN A 205 -23.71 -14.25 -16.19
C ASN A 205 -23.23 -15.59 -16.78
N ASP A 206 -22.14 -15.60 -17.55
CA ASP A 206 -21.66 -16.84 -18.21
C ASP A 206 -20.91 -17.76 -17.24
N ILE A 207 -20.41 -17.23 -16.13
CA ILE A 207 -19.61 -17.97 -15.14
C ILE A 207 -20.15 -17.86 -13.72
N ASN A 208 -21.24 -17.11 -13.51
CA ASN A 208 -21.85 -16.80 -12.23
C ASN A 208 -20.84 -16.44 -11.13
N SER A 209 -19.82 -15.67 -11.49
CA SER A 209 -18.72 -15.32 -10.60
C SER A 209 -18.31 -13.86 -10.77
N THR A 210 -17.68 -13.31 -9.74
CA THR A 210 -17.23 -11.92 -9.76
C THR A 210 -15.98 -11.76 -10.63
N VAL A 211 -16.03 -10.83 -11.56
CA VAL A 211 -14.94 -10.49 -12.48
C VAL A 211 -14.60 -9.02 -12.39
N LEU A 212 -13.37 -8.69 -12.77
CA LEU A 212 -12.91 -7.32 -12.90
C LEU A 212 -13.07 -6.88 -14.35
N GLU A 213 -14.00 -5.96 -14.61
CA GLU A 213 -14.14 -5.30 -15.90
C GLU A 213 -13.28 -4.04 -15.94
N VAL A 214 -12.41 -3.96 -16.94
CA VAL A 214 -11.60 -2.77 -17.24
C VAL A 214 -12.03 -2.29 -18.61
N GLU A 215 -12.76 -1.19 -18.69
CA GLU A 215 -13.24 -0.62 -19.96
C GLU A 215 -12.72 0.81 -20.15
N GLY A 216 -12.37 1.16 -21.40
CA GLY A 216 -11.90 2.50 -21.71
C GLY A 216 -11.92 2.79 -23.21
N ALA A 217 -12.27 4.02 -23.56
CA ALA A 217 -12.33 4.50 -24.95
C ALA A 217 -10.95 4.43 -25.63
N ASN A 218 -9.87 4.62 -24.88
CA ASN A 218 -8.51 4.47 -25.38
C ASN A 218 -7.75 3.37 -24.61
N VAL A 219 -7.40 2.31 -25.33
CA VAL A 219 -6.67 1.14 -24.81
C VAL A 219 -5.32 1.53 -24.23
N SER A 220 -4.64 2.53 -24.80
CA SER A 220 -3.30 2.92 -24.36
C SER A 220 -3.28 3.65 -23.01
N THR A 221 -4.36 4.36 -22.67
CA THR A 221 -4.43 5.18 -21.45
C THR A 221 -4.92 4.39 -20.26
N THR A 222 -5.91 3.52 -20.46
CA THR A 222 -6.55 2.77 -19.38
C THR A 222 -5.91 1.39 -19.25
N TYR A 223 -5.20 1.16 -18.15
CA TYR A 223 -4.56 -0.12 -17.85
C TYR A 223 -4.41 -0.32 -16.35
N ILE A 224 -4.28 -1.59 -15.95
CA ILE A 224 -3.84 -2.00 -14.62
C ILE A 224 -2.40 -2.52 -14.73
N THR A 225 -1.56 -2.22 -13.74
CA THR A 225 -0.16 -2.63 -13.69
C THR A 225 0.14 -3.35 -12.38
N CYS A 226 0.98 -4.37 -12.45
CA CYS A 226 1.53 -5.08 -11.32
C CYS A 226 3.05 -5.14 -11.49
N PRO A 227 3.87 -4.54 -10.59
CA PRO A 227 3.50 -3.92 -9.32
C PRO A 227 2.87 -2.51 -9.45
N ALA A 228 2.24 -2.04 -8.35
CA ALA A 228 1.59 -0.72 -8.28
C ALA A 228 2.59 0.45 -8.30
N ASP A 229 3.76 0.26 -7.69
CA ASP A 229 4.85 1.24 -7.68
C ASP A 229 5.75 1.06 -8.91
N PRO A 230 5.97 2.10 -9.75
CA PRO A 230 6.86 2.05 -10.89
C PRO A 230 8.32 1.69 -10.59
N GLN A 231 8.80 1.89 -9.35
CA GLN A 231 10.17 1.58 -8.93
C GLN A 231 10.34 0.14 -8.45
N LYS A 232 9.23 -0.55 -8.11
CA LYS A 232 9.27 -1.95 -7.67
C LYS A 232 9.20 -2.91 -8.86
N THR A 233 9.69 -4.13 -8.64
CA THR A 233 9.62 -5.25 -9.59
C THR A 233 8.93 -6.45 -8.94
N LEU A 234 8.28 -7.29 -9.74
CA LEU A 234 7.54 -8.45 -9.27
C LEU A 234 8.45 -9.62 -8.85
N GLY A 235 9.52 -9.87 -9.60
CA GLY A 235 10.54 -10.88 -9.27
C GLY A 235 10.08 -12.33 -9.39
N ILE A 236 9.11 -12.62 -10.26
CA ILE A 236 8.57 -14.00 -10.42
C ILE A 236 9.41 -14.77 -11.44
N ARG A 237 9.93 -15.94 -11.04
CA ARG A 237 10.78 -16.81 -11.88
C ARG A 237 10.02 -17.91 -12.63
N LEU A 238 8.70 -17.96 -12.49
CA LEU A 238 7.87 -18.94 -13.16
C LEU A 238 7.75 -18.62 -14.67
N PRO A 239 7.94 -19.60 -15.58
CA PRO A 239 8.02 -19.38 -17.02
C PRO A 239 6.68 -19.20 -17.74
N PHE A 240 5.58 -19.74 -17.22
CA PHE A 240 4.26 -19.61 -17.86
C PHE A 240 3.43 -18.54 -17.16
N LEU A 241 2.84 -17.64 -17.94
CA LEU A 241 1.84 -16.69 -17.49
C LEU A 241 0.48 -17.11 -18.05
N ALA A 242 -0.47 -17.41 -17.18
CA ALA A 242 -1.84 -17.76 -17.55
C ALA A 242 -2.81 -16.63 -17.19
N MET A 243 -3.73 -16.33 -18.10
CA MET A 243 -4.75 -15.30 -17.92
C MET A 243 -6.11 -15.81 -18.40
N ILE A 244 -7.11 -15.70 -17.52
CA ILE A 244 -8.50 -15.99 -17.84
C ILE A 244 -9.20 -14.66 -18.13
N ILE A 245 -9.48 -14.44 -19.41
CA ILE A 245 -10.08 -13.19 -19.89
C ILE A 245 -11.29 -13.45 -20.79
N LYS A 246 -12.28 -12.56 -20.73
CA LYS A 246 -13.42 -12.55 -21.65
C LYS A 246 -13.15 -11.57 -22.79
N ASN A 247 -13.33 -12.04 -24.02
CA ASN A 247 -13.28 -11.21 -25.21
C ASN A 247 -14.59 -10.42 -25.35
N LEU A 248 -14.48 -9.09 -25.38
CA LEU A 248 -15.61 -8.17 -25.55
C LEU A 248 -15.79 -7.66 -26.99
N LYS A 249 -15.11 -8.28 -27.98
CA LYS A 249 -15.06 -7.82 -29.38
C LYS A 249 -14.56 -6.38 -29.55
N LYS A 250 -13.72 -5.94 -28.61
CA LYS A 250 -13.10 -4.60 -28.58
C LYS A 250 -11.59 -4.73 -28.60
N TYR A 251 -10.90 -3.64 -28.91
CA TYR A 251 -9.43 -3.62 -28.90
C TYR A 251 -8.88 -3.86 -27.50
N PHE A 252 -8.04 -4.88 -27.37
CA PHE A 252 -7.43 -5.34 -26.15
C PHE A 252 -5.93 -5.57 -26.35
N THR A 253 -5.14 -5.33 -25.30
CA THR A 253 -3.70 -5.55 -25.30
C THR A 253 -3.23 -5.86 -23.88
N PHE A 254 -2.19 -6.67 -23.77
CA PHE A 254 -1.43 -6.78 -22.53
C PHE A 254 0.07 -6.71 -22.82
N GLU A 255 0.84 -6.31 -21.82
CA GLU A 255 2.27 -6.16 -21.87
C GLU A 255 2.92 -6.84 -20.66
N VAL A 256 3.99 -7.60 -20.92
CA VAL A 256 4.79 -8.28 -19.89
C VAL A 256 6.23 -7.85 -20.06
N GLN A 257 6.83 -7.37 -18.97
CA GLN A 257 8.24 -7.03 -18.93
C GLN A 257 9.01 -8.16 -18.24
N VAL A 258 10.03 -8.66 -18.93
CA VAL A 258 10.89 -9.75 -18.45
C VAL A 258 12.35 -9.31 -18.41
N LEU A 259 13.12 -9.99 -17.57
CA LEU A 259 14.57 -9.89 -17.49
C LEU A 259 15.19 -11.11 -18.18
N ASP A 260 16.15 -10.85 -19.06
CA ASP A 260 16.95 -11.89 -19.69
C ASP A 260 18.26 -12.17 -18.91
N ASP A 261 18.93 -13.27 -19.28
CA ASP A 261 20.23 -13.70 -18.71
C ASP A 261 21.38 -12.68 -18.92
N LYS A 262 21.22 -11.76 -19.87
CA LYS A 262 22.12 -10.63 -20.11
C LYS A 262 21.76 -9.39 -19.28
N ASN A 263 20.84 -9.54 -18.34
CA ASN A 263 20.34 -8.47 -17.46
C ASN A 263 19.69 -7.30 -18.23
N VAL A 264 19.16 -7.57 -19.42
CA VAL A 264 18.44 -6.61 -20.25
C VAL A 264 16.93 -6.81 -20.09
N ARG A 265 16.22 -5.68 -19.95
CA ARG A 265 14.77 -5.67 -19.79
C ARG A 265 14.11 -5.72 -21.16
N ARG A 266 13.35 -6.79 -21.42
CA ARG A 266 12.57 -6.96 -22.67
C ARG A 266 11.09 -6.84 -22.37
N ARG A 267 10.32 -6.36 -23.35
CA ARG A 267 8.87 -6.20 -23.22
C ARG A 267 8.17 -7.01 -24.30
N PHE A 268 7.21 -7.83 -23.91
CA PHE A 268 6.34 -8.58 -24.80
C PHE A 268 4.96 -7.96 -24.76
N ARG A 269 4.47 -7.52 -25.92
CA ARG A 269 3.14 -6.93 -26.06
C ARG A 269 2.32 -7.78 -27.00
N ALA A 270 1.20 -8.30 -26.52
CA ALA A 270 0.26 -9.06 -27.33
C ALA A 270 -1.02 -8.23 -27.51
N SER A 271 -1.42 -8.05 -28.77
CA SER A 271 -2.52 -7.16 -29.16
C SER A 271 -3.46 -7.85 -30.15
N ASN A 272 -4.78 -7.64 -30.00
CA ASN A 272 -5.77 -8.25 -30.89
C ASN A 272 -6.06 -7.45 -32.18
N TYR A 273 -5.57 -6.22 -32.29
CA TYR A 273 -5.68 -5.38 -33.51
C TYR A 273 -4.41 -5.39 -34.36
N GLN A 274 -3.35 -6.06 -33.89
CA GLN A 274 -2.10 -6.17 -34.63
C GLN A 274 -2.12 -7.41 -35.51
N SER A 275 -1.64 -7.30 -36.75
CA SER A 275 -1.64 -8.41 -37.70
C SER A 275 -0.27 -9.10 -37.84
N THR A 276 0.83 -8.37 -37.59
CA THR A 276 2.20 -8.85 -37.83
C THR A 276 3.02 -8.87 -36.55
N THR A 277 3.80 -9.92 -36.32
CA THR A 277 4.82 -9.95 -35.27
C THR A 277 6.00 -9.06 -35.66
N ARG A 278 6.45 -8.20 -34.73
CA ARG A 278 7.65 -7.36 -34.92
C ARG A 278 8.54 -7.48 -33.70
N VAL A 279 9.80 -7.82 -33.93
CA VAL A 279 10.83 -7.92 -32.90
C VAL A 279 11.74 -6.70 -33.02
N LYS A 280 11.74 -5.86 -31.98
CA LYS A 280 12.66 -4.72 -31.82
C LYS A 280 13.56 -5.00 -30.62
N PRO A 281 14.72 -4.31 -30.48
CA PRO A 281 15.67 -4.59 -29.40
C PRO A 281 15.03 -4.69 -28.00
N PHE A 282 14.12 -3.79 -27.62
CA PHE A 282 13.53 -3.79 -26.27
C PHE A 282 12.06 -4.20 -26.23
N ILE A 283 11.45 -4.48 -27.38
CA ILE A 283 10.02 -4.76 -27.45
C ILE A 283 9.70 -5.73 -28.58
N CYS A 284 8.99 -6.81 -28.24
CA CYS A 284 8.41 -7.75 -29.18
C CYS A 284 6.90 -7.57 -29.15
N THR A 285 6.34 -7.17 -30.28
CA THR A 285 4.88 -6.99 -30.45
C THR A 285 4.35 -8.15 -31.27
N MET A 286 3.30 -8.82 -30.80
CA MET A 286 2.73 -10.00 -31.44
C MET A 286 1.21 -9.93 -31.57
N PRO A 287 0.65 -10.49 -32.66
CA PRO A 287 -0.79 -10.61 -32.83
C PRO A 287 -1.35 -11.65 -31.85
N MET A 288 -2.56 -11.43 -31.37
CA MET A 288 -3.30 -12.40 -30.57
C MET A 288 -4.72 -12.55 -31.12
N ARG A 289 -5.14 -13.79 -31.34
CA ARG A 289 -6.53 -14.13 -31.66
C ARG A 289 -7.21 -14.64 -30.40
N LEU A 290 -8.40 -14.11 -30.13
CA LEU A 290 -9.24 -14.51 -29.00
C LEU A 290 -10.56 -14.99 -29.56
N ASP A 291 -11.06 -16.10 -29.05
CA ASP A 291 -12.38 -16.61 -29.42
C ASP A 291 -13.48 -15.80 -28.73
N ASP A 292 -14.73 -16.00 -29.16
CA ASP A 292 -15.88 -15.37 -28.55
C ASP A 292 -16.13 -15.95 -27.14
N GLY A 293 -16.30 -15.08 -26.14
CA GLY A 293 -16.54 -15.49 -24.77
C GLY A 293 -15.27 -15.58 -23.91
N TRP A 294 -15.25 -16.55 -22.99
CA TRP A 294 -14.17 -16.74 -22.02
C TRP A 294 -13.02 -17.56 -22.61
N ASN A 295 -11.81 -17.01 -22.51
CA ASN A 295 -10.59 -17.60 -23.02
C ASN A 295 -9.57 -17.76 -21.90
N GLN A 296 -8.87 -18.89 -21.87
CA GLN A 296 -7.68 -19.09 -21.04
C GLN A 296 -6.44 -18.99 -21.91
N ILE A 297 -5.72 -17.89 -21.77
CA ILE A 297 -4.47 -17.64 -22.50
C ILE A 297 -3.33 -18.14 -21.65
N GLN A 298 -2.43 -18.92 -22.25
CA GLN A 298 -1.21 -19.38 -21.61
C GLN A 298 -0.02 -18.89 -22.43
N PHE A 299 0.89 -18.21 -21.75
CA PHE A 299 1.97 -17.46 -22.39
C PHE A 299 3.31 -17.98 -21.88
N ASN A 300 4.08 -18.61 -22.77
CA ASN A 300 5.36 -19.19 -22.43
C ASN A 300 6.48 -18.14 -22.56
N LEU A 301 6.78 -17.45 -21.46
CA LEU A 301 7.76 -16.36 -21.43
C LEU A 301 9.19 -16.85 -21.71
N SER A 302 9.52 -18.08 -21.32
CA SER A 302 10.84 -18.65 -21.57
C SER A 302 11.07 -19.01 -23.04
N ASP A 303 10.06 -19.55 -23.71
CA ASP A 303 10.18 -19.86 -25.13
C ASP A 303 10.14 -18.59 -26.00
N PHE A 304 9.31 -17.60 -25.64
CA PHE A 304 9.25 -16.32 -26.36
C PHE A 304 10.54 -15.50 -26.24
N THR A 305 11.20 -15.49 -25.08
CA THR A 305 12.51 -14.84 -24.90
C THR A 305 13.58 -15.49 -25.76
N ARG A 306 13.63 -16.83 -25.75
CA ARG A 306 14.56 -17.60 -26.57
C ARG A 306 14.34 -17.39 -28.06
N ARG A 307 13.08 -17.43 -28.54
CA ARG A 307 12.76 -17.23 -29.97
C ARG A 307 12.98 -15.81 -30.46
N ALA A 308 12.64 -14.80 -29.64
CA ALA A 308 12.73 -13.41 -30.05
C ALA A 308 14.15 -12.84 -29.96
N TYR A 309 14.94 -13.24 -28.95
CA TYR A 309 16.22 -12.60 -28.63
C TYR A 309 17.39 -13.57 -28.50
N GLY A 310 17.16 -14.89 -28.55
CA GLY A 310 18.22 -15.90 -28.35
C GLY A 310 18.78 -15.93 -26.93
N THR A 311 18.04 -15.39 -25.95
CA THR A 311 18.44 -15.29 -24.53
C THR A 311 17.51 -16.11 -23.66
N ASN A 312 17.97 -16.49 -22.47
CA ASN A 312 17.13 -17.22 -21.51
C ASN A 312 16.31 -16.27 -20.63
N TYR A 313 15.11 -16.71 -20.25
CA TYR A 313 14.25 -16.03 -19.28
C TYR A 313 14.79 -16.22 -17.86
N THR A 314 14.89 -15.11 -17.11
CA THR A 314 15.27 -15.13 -15.69
C THR A 314 14.06 -14.88 -14.79
N GLU A 315 13.39 -13.74 -14.98
CA GLU A 315 12.22 -13.37 -14.17
C GLU A 315 11.30 -12.38 -14.87
N THR A 316 10.06 -12.33 -14.42
CA THR A 316 9.07 -11.31 -14.81
C THR A 316 9.15 -10.13 -13.84
N LEU A 317 9.33 -8.95 -14.41
CA LEU A 317 9.46 -7.70 -13.67
C LEU A 317 8.12 -6.99 -13.51
N ARG A 318 7.26 -7.04 -14.53
CA ARG A 318 6.00 -6.29 -14.57
C ARG A 318 4.99 -6.95 -15.51
N VAL A 319 3.71 -6.91 -15.12
CA VAL A 319 2.58 -7.26 -15.98
C VAL A 319 1.63 -6.07 -16.05
N GLN A 320 1.23 -5.70 -17.26
CA GLN A 320 0.32 -4.60 -17.53
C GLN A 320 -0.81 -5.08 -18.45
N ILE A 321 -2.06 -4.89 -18.02
CA ILE A 321 -3.25 -5.32 -18.78
C ILE A 321 -4.03 -4.07 -19.15
N HIS A 322 -4.30 -3.87 -20.44
CA HIS A 322 -5.02 -2.71 -20.94
C HIS A 322 -6.55 -2.91 -20.95
N ALA A 323 -7.26 -1.81 -21.21
CA ALA A 323 -8.71 -1.77 -21.26
C ALA A 323 -9.37 -2.69 -22.32
N ASN A 324 -10.67 -2.83 -22.13
CA ASN A 324 -11.64 -3.61 -22.89
C ASN A 324 -11.51 -5.12 -22.70
N CYS A 325 -11.30 -5.54 -21.45
CA CYS A 325 -11.33 -6.93 -21.05
C CYS A 325 -12.10 -7.11 -19.74
N ARG A 326 -12.66 -8.31 -19.55
CA ARG A 326 -13.02 -8.81 -18.22
C ARG A 326 -11.98 -9.82 -17.81
N VAL A 327 -11.37 -9.59 -16.66
CA VAL A 327 -10.34 -10.45 -16.10
C VAL A 327 -10.92 -11.18 -14.90
N ARG A 328 -10.80 -12.51 -14.89
CA ARG A 328 -11.16 -13.32 -13.73
C ARG A 328 -9.93 -13.68 -12.91
N ARG A 329 -8.89 -14.22 -13.56
CA ARG A 329 -7.69 -14.69 -12.88
C ARG A 329 -6.45 -14.51 -13.74
N VAL A 330 -5.36 -14.14 -13.09
CA VAL A 330 -4.02 -14.04 -13.67
C VAL A 330 -3.09 -14.76 -12.72
N TYR A 331 -2.37 -15.76 -13.20
CA TYR A 331 -1.49 -16.58 -12.37
C TYR A 331 -0.26 -17.01 -13.17
N PHE A 332 0.77 -17.44 -12.46
CA PHE A 332 1.96 -18.00 -13.07
C PHE A 332 2.02 -19.50 -12.78
N SER A 333 2.60 -20.26 -13.71
CA SER A 333 2.85 -21.68 -13.55
C SER A 333 4.28 -22.05 -13.98
N ASP A 334 4.79 -23.13 -13.41
CA ASP A 334 6.08 -23.74 -13.74
C ASP A 334 6.02 -24.52 -15.06
N ARG A 335 4.87 -25.15 -15.34
CA ARG A 335 4.61 -25.94 -16.54
C ARG A 335 3.22 -25.65 -17.13
N LEU A 336 2.99 -26.21 -18.30
CA LEU A 336 1.67 -26.23 -18.93
C LEU A 336 0.85 -27.34 -18.28
N TYR A 337 -0.12 -26.97 -17.46
CA TYR A 337 -1.04 -27.90 -16.83
C TYR A 337 -2.23 -28.19 -17.75
N SER A 338 -2.64 -29.46 -17.81
CA SER A 338 -3.90 -29.84 -18.44
C SER A 338 -5.08 -29.41 -17.57
N GLU A 339 -6.27 -29.30 -18.18
CA GLU A 339 -7.50 -28.95 -17.45
C GLU A 339 -7.76 -29.90 -16.28
N ASP A 340 -7.40 -31.18 -16.37
CA ASP A 340 -7.63 -32.16 -15.29
C ASP A 340 -6.73 -31.93 -14.08
N GLU A 341 -5.48 -31.51 -14.30
CA GLU A 341 -4.47 -31.29 -13.25
C GLU A 341 -4.65 -29.95 -12.50
N LEU A 342 -5.35 -28.99 -13.10
CA LEU A 342 -5.57 -27.69 -12.47
C LEU A 342 -6.48 -27.84 -11.23
N PRO A 343 -6.20 -27.17 -10.10
CA PRO A 343 -7.16 -27.12 -9.00
C PRO A 343 -8.44 -26.40 -9.45
N ALA A 344 -9.59 -26.77 -8.86
CA ALA A 344 -10.91 -26.26 -9.26
C ALA A 344 -10.99 -24.71 -9.29
N GLU A 345 -10.20 -24.03 -8.47
CA GLU A 345 -10.16 -22.58 -8.43
C GLU A 345 -9.42 -21.94 -9.65
N PHE A 346 -8.53 -22.68 -10.31
CA PHE A 346 -7.77 -22.23 -11.49
C PHE A 346 -8.42 -22.64 -12.82
N LYS A 347 -9.42 -23.53 -12.79
CA LYS A 347 -10.18 -23.94 -13.97
C LYS A 347 -11.24 -22.91 -14.36
N LEU A 348 -11.53 -22.84 -15.66
CA LEU A 348 -12.68 -22.12 -16.19
C LEU A 348 -13.92 -23.03 -16.17
N TYR A 349 -14.73 -22.93 -15.12
CA TYR A 349 -16.04 -23.58 -15.11
C TYR A 349 -17.09 -22.70 -15.78
N LEU A 350 -17.57 -23.11 -16.96
CA LEU A 350 -18.81 -22.61 -17.54
C LEU A 350 -19.97 -23.46 -17.01
N PRO A 351 -21.00 -22.89 -16.34
CA PRO A 351 -22.17 -23.64 -15.91
C PRO A 351 -22.91 -24.22 -17.12
N VAL A 352 -23.48 -25.41 -16.93
CA VAL A 352 -23.96 -26.38 -17.92
C VAL A 352 -25.04 -25.86 -18.91
N GLN A 353 -25.54 -24.63 -18.77
CA GLN A 353 -26.52 -24.06 -19.72
C GLN A 353 -25.95 -23.73 -21.10
N ASN A 354 -24.63 -23.52 -21.25
CA ASN A 354 -24.01 -23.22 -22.55
C ASN A 354 -23.36 -24.42 -23.26
N GLN A 355 -23.29 -25.61 -22.65
CA GLN A 355 -22.79 -26.80 -23.34
C GLN A 355 -23.71 -27.28 -24.47
N LYS A 356 -25.02 -26.94 -24.42
CA LYS A 356 -25.97 -27.28 -25.49
C LYS A 356 -25.86 -26.41 -26.75
N ALA A 357 -25.18 -25.26 -26.69
CA ALA A 357 -24.98 -24.41 -27.87
C ALA A 357 -23.76 -24.84 -28.71
N ALA A 358 -22.72 -25.39 -28.08
CA ALA A 358 -21.52 -25.84 -28.78
C ALA A 358 -21.70 -27.17 -29.55
N VAL A 359 -22.67 -28.01 -29.15
CA VAL A 359 -22.96 -29.29 -29.82
C VAL A 359 -23.92 -29.13 -31.02
N ARG A 360 -24.48 -27.94 -31.24
CA ARG A 360 -25.40 -27.65 -32.36
C ARG A 360 -24.73 -26.97 -33.57
N ALA A 361 -23.41 -26.77 -33.53
CA ALA A 361 -22.62 -26.22 -34.63
C ALA A 361 -21.49 -27.19 -35.06
N GLN A 362 -21.81 -28.48 -35.13
CA GLN A 362 -21.08 -29.46 -35.95
C GLN A 362 -21.96 -29.88 -37.13
#